data_AF-A0A1J8QIE6-F1
#
_entry.id   AF-A0A1J8QIE6-F1
#
_cell.length_a   1.000
_cell.length_b   1.000
_cell.length_c   1.000
_cell.angle_alpha   90.00
_cell.angle_beta   90.00
_cell.angle_gamma   90.00
#
_symmetry.space_group_name_H-M   'P 1'
#
loop_
_entity.id
_entity.type
_entity.pdbx_description
1 polymer ?
#
loop_
_entity_poly.entity_id
_entity_poly.type
_entity_poly.pdbx_seq_one_letter_code
_entity_poly.pdbx_strand_id
1 'polypeptide(L)' 'MYADSGLDIPQSSDKMVKLYGFPTSTCTRLVALVCKEKEVPYELIPVDLTKGEQKAPDFVAKQPFGQVPYIVS' A
#
# COMPACT_ATOMS: atom_id res chain seq x y z
N MET A 1 33.61 -3.61 10.65
CA MET A 1 32.71 -4.74 10.33
C MET A 1 31.32 -4.31 10.75
N TYR A 2 30.35 -3.95 9.91
CA TYR A 2 30.20 -3.99 8.45
C TYR A 2 29.92 -2.57 7.98
N ALA A 3 30.54 -2.16 6.87
CA ALA A 3 30.19 -0.90 6.24
C ALA A 3 28.78 -1.04 5.68
N ASP A 4 27.90 -0.11 6.07
CA ASP A 4 26.69 0.22 5.35
C ASP A 4 27.12 0.69 3.96
N SER A 5 27.35 -0.26 3.05
CA SER A 5 27.55 0.02 1.64
C SER A 5 26.17 0.41 1.13
N GLY A 6 25.83 1.68 1.35
CA GLY A 6 24.67 2.35 0.77
C GLY A 6 24.69 2.06 -0.71
N LEU A 7 23.92 1.04 -1.09
CA LEU A 7 23.53 0.83 -2.46
C LEU A 7 22.55 1.96 -2.68
N ASP A 8 23.01 3.08 -3.24
CA ASP A 8 22.15 4.12 -3.78
C ASP A 8 21.29 3.46 -4.87
N ILE A 9 20.15 2.92 -4.44
CA ILE A 9 19.13 2.43 -5.33
C ILE A 9 18.68 3.68 -6.08
N PRO A 10 18.85 3.74 -7.42
CA PRO A 10 18.38 4.89 -8.15
C PRO A 10 16.89 5.06 -7.86
N GLN A 11 16.52 6.20 -7.27
CA GLN A 11 15.12 6.56 -7.05
C GLN A 11 14.46 6.69 -8.42
N SER A 12 13.95 5.56 -8.92
CA SER A 12 13.21 5.48 -10.17
C SER A 12 11.92 6.25 -9.99
N SER A 13 11.87 7.43 -10.59
CA SER A 13 10.89 8.48 -10.34
C SER A 13 9.47 8.19 -10.85
N ASP A 14 9.13 6.99 -11.30
CA ASP A 14 7.99 6.91 -12.23
C ASP A 14 6.63 6.46 -11.70
N LYS A 15 6.48 5.79 -10.55
CA LYS A 15 5.12 5.42 -10.08
C LYS A 15 4.95 5.39 -8.56
N MET A 16 4.25 6.41 -8.04
CA MET A 16 3.72 6.41 -6.68
C MET A 16 2.62 5.35 -6.55
N VAL A 17 2.80 4.39 -5.66
CA VAL A 17 1.83 3.32 -5.42
C VAL A 17 0.62 3.85 -4.64
N LYS A 18 -0.58 3.59 -5.13
CA LYS A 18 -1.82 3.83 -4.39
C LYS A 18 -2.17 2.60 -3.55
N LEU A 19 -2.04 2.72 -2.24
CA LEU A 19 -2.38 1.70 -1.26
C LEU A 19 -3.79 1.95 -0.72
N TYR A 20 -4.76 1.18 -1.18
CA TYR A 20 -6.13 1.23 -0.65
C TYR A 20 -6.24 0.33 0.57
N GLY A 21 -6.56 0.89 1.74
CA GLY A 21 -6.68 0.09 2.95
C GLY A 21 -7.19 0.83 4.18
N PHE A 22 -7.45 0.07 5.23
CA PHE A 22 -7.87 0.61 6.51
C PHE A 22 -6.63 0.91 7.38
N PRO A 23 -6.38 2.16 7.79
CA PRO A 23 -5.10 2.53 8.43
C PRO A 23 -4.73 1.68 9.66
N THR A 24 -5.72 1.21 10.41
CA THR A 24 -5.50 0.40 11.61
C THR A 24 -5.46 -1.11 11.34
N SER A 25 -5.77 -1.57 10.12
CA SER A 25 -5.62 -2.99 9.75
C SER A 25 -4.15 -3.40 9.76
N THR A 26 -3.85 -4.54 10.39
CA THR A 26 -2.48 -5.10 10.43
C THR A 26 -1.96 -5.33 9.02
N CYS A 27 -2.79 -5.87 8.12
CA CYS A 27 -2.39 -6.17 6.74
C CYS A 27 -2.02 -4.91 5.96
N THR A 28 -2.78 -3.82 6.13
CA THR A 28 -2.48 -2.51 5.51
C THR A 28 -1.17 -1.94 6.03
N ARG A 29 -0.95 -2.00 7.35
CA ARG A 29 0.31 -1.54 7.97
C ARG A 29 1.53 -2.33 7.51
N LEU A 30 1.39 -3.64 7.27
CA LEU A 30 2.49 -4.46 6.75
C LEU A 30 2.88 -4.05 5.33
N VAL A 31 1.93 -3.78 4.44
CA VAL A 31 2.23 -3.30 3.08
C VAL A 31 2.89 -1.92 3.14
N ALA A 32 2.36 -1.01 3.96
CA ALA A 32 2.96 0.31 4.18
C ALA A 32 4.38 0.24 4.75
N LEU A 33 4.64 -0.70 5.67
CA LEU A 33 5.98 -0.98 6.20
C LEU A 33 6.92 -1.44 5.09
N VAL A 34 6.52 -2.44 4.28
CA VAL A 34 7.34 -2.93 3.17
C VAL A 34 7.63 -1.83 2.16
N CYS A 35 6.67 -0.96 1.85
CA CYS A 35 6.91 0.20 1.00
C CYS A 35 7.95 1.15 1.59
N LYS A 36 7.90 1.41 2.91
CA LYS A 36 8.92 2.23 3.59
C LYS A 36 10.31 1.58 3.58
N GLU A 37 10.40 0.30 3.94
CA GLU A 37 11.67 -0.45 3.98
C GLU A 37 12.34 -0.56 2.60
N LYS A 38 11.54 -0.53 1.53
CA LYS A 38 12.03 -0.59 0.15
C LYS A 38 12.10 0.77 -0.54
N GLU A 39 11.88 1.84 0.20
CA GLU A 39 11.87 3.22 -0.32
C GLU A 39 10.92 3.40 -1.53
N VAL A 40 9.82 2.66 -1.56
CA VAL A 40 8.78 2.77 -2.59
C VAL A 40 7.83 3.91 -2.20
N PRO A 41 7.73 4.99 -3.00
CA PRO A 41 6.77 6.06 -2.73
C PRO A 41 5.34 5.50 -2.80
N TYR A 42 4.52 5.82 -1.79
CA TYR A 42 3.12 5.41 -1.77
C TYR A 42 2.21 6.46 -1.14
N GLU A 43 0.95 6.44 -1.57
CA GLU A 43 -0.17 7.17 -1.00
C GLU A 43 -1.14 6.17 -0.36
N LEU A 44 -1.46 6.35 0.91
CA LEU A 44 -2.51 5.57 1.58
C LEU A 44 -3.88 6.20 1.29
N ILE A 45 -4.72 5.46 0.58
CA ILE A 45 -6.12 5.82 0.33
C ILE A 45 -6.99 5.09 1.36
N PRO A 46 -7.57 5.80 2.34
CA PRO A 46 -8.32 5.17 3.42
C PRO A 46 -9.59 4.51 2.91
N VAL A 47 -9.88 3.31 3.41
CA VAL A 47 -11.13 2.56 3.18
C VAL A 47 -11.75 2.24 4.53
N ASP A 48 -12.96 2.74 4.77
CA ASP A 48 -13.68 2.58 6.03
C ASP A 48 -14.38 1.21 6.10
N LEU A 49 -13.73 0.25 6.77
CA LEU A 49 -14.29 -1.08 6.96
C LEU A 49 -15.50 -1.10 7.89
N THR A 50 -15.66 -0.07 8.75
CA THR A 50 -16.82 0.02 9.66
C THR A 50 -18.10 0.30 8.90
N LYS A 51 -17.98 0.92 7.72
CA LYS A 51 -19.08 1.16 6.77
C LYS A 51 -19.19 0.11 5.67
N GLY A 52 -18.27 -0.85 5.64
CA GLY A 52 -18.24 -1.89 4.61
C GLY A 52 -17.85 -1.39 3.22
N GLU A 53 -17.09 -0.29 3.10
CA GLU A 53 -16.71 0.32 1.81
C GLU A 53 -15.98 -0.65 0.87
N GLN A 54 -15.24 -1.63 1.41
CA GLN A 54 -14.58 -2.70 0.66
C GLN A 54 -15.56 -3.65 -0.05
N LYS A 55 -16.85 -3.58 0.28
CA LYS A 55 -17.93 -4.36 -0.34
C LYS A 55 -18.78 -3.53 -1.30
N ALA A 56 -18.54 -2.23 -1.40
CA ALA A 56 -19.25 -1.37 -2.33
C ALA A 56 -19.02 -1.85 -3.78
N PRO A 57 -20.02 -1.77 -4.68
CA PRO A 57 -19.89 -2.22 -6.06
C PRO A 57 -18.67 -1.63 -6.78
N ASP A 58 -18.41 -0.33 -6.60
CA ASP A 58 -17.28 0.37 -7.22
C ASP A 58 -15.91 -0.12 -6.70
N PHE A 59 -15.87 -0.63 -5.47
CA PHE A 59 -14.67 -1.23 -4.89
C PHE A 59 -14.47 -2.64 -5.43
N VAL A 60 -15.50 -3.48 -5.39
CA VAL A 60 -15.45 -4.87 -5.82
C VAL A 60 -15.18 -4.97 -7.33
N ALA A 61 -15.64 -4.00 -8.13
CA ALA A 61 -15.30 -3.90 -9.54
C ALA A 61 -13.78 -3.77 -9.79
N LYS A 62 -13.03 -3.19 -8.85
CA LYS A 62 -11.57 -3.03 -8.92
C LYS A 62 -10.83 -4.15 -8.21
N GLN A 63 -11.38 -4.63 -7.10
CA GLN A 63 -10.82 -5.71 -6.28
C GLN A 63 -11.92 -6.74 -5.97
N PRO A 64 -12.09 -7.79 -6.80
CA PRO A 64 -13.21 -8.73 -6.73
C PRO A 64 -13.29 -9.53 -5.41
N PHE A 65 -12.22 -9.60 -4.63
CA PHE A 65 -12.28 -10.24 -3.30
C PHE A 65 -13.02 -9.40 -2.26
N GLY A 66 -13.22 -8.09 -2.52
CA GLY A 66 -13.83 -7.16 -1.57
C GLY A 66 -13.10 -7.12 -0.24
N GLN A 67 -11.77 -7.08 -0.30
CA GLN A 67 -10.85 -7.09 0.84
C GLN A 67 -9.83 -5.95 0.70
N VAL A 68 -9.22 -5.60 1.84
CA VAL A 68 -8.09 -4.68 1.92
C VAL A 68 -6.89 -5.40 2.57
N PRO A 69 -5.65 -4.94 2.32
CA PRO A 69 -5.26 -3.90 1.36
C PRO A 69 -5.26 -4.39 -0.09
N TYR A 70 -5.33 -3.46 -1.05
CA TYR A 70 -4.88 -3.69 -2.43
C TYR A 70 -4.08 -2.49 -2.94
N ILE A 71 -3.22 -2.73 -3.94
CA ILE A 71 -2.31 -1.72 -4.50
C ILE A 71 -2.56 -1.51 -5.99
N VAL A 72 -2.31 -0.29 -6.47
CA VAL A 72 -2.32 0.09 -7.89
C VAL A 72 -1.07 0.95 -8.17
N SER A 73 -0.36 0.67 -9.26
CA SER A 73 0.87 1.38 -9.67
C SER A 73 0.67 2.29 -10.89
#